data_AF-A0A934QJD2-F1
#
_entry.id   AF-A0A934QJD2-F1
#
_cell.length_a   1.000
_cell.length_b   1.000
_cell.length_c   1.000
_cell.angle_alpha   90.00
_cell.angle_beta   90.00
_cell.angle_gamma   90.00
#
_symmetry.space_group_name_H-M   'P 1'
#
loop_
_entity.id
_entity.type
_entity.pdbx_description
1 polymer ?
#
loop_
_entity_poly.entity_id
_entity_poly.type
_entity_poly.pdbx_seq_one_letter_code
_entity_poly.pdbx_strand_id
1 'polypeptide(L)'
;MPANVFPDHPFPVSQTVINEWIDKGNDSDIYAHGWTLWAGLTSDSGSTARGVENAPIYLTWATPDQLAHAPTAGENLVARNEPLRLQPPRQFHSGHPRVTAPQAIGDARCGGSGKPDTCIVVTVNYSPSAAHHVLSNDLLAQSTLARYVEEGYSEIPNLPYDAVTVKPVYKVISQEKLDDNGLYAMPVWPGTPEPAKTFGEEVWNQCVHIDPNNQGQGDGSVDQGCTGASPSTTYNLSDFIHYPVTKADQAYLQNLSGGQEGTLEVGDTIILVAMHVGSREIKRWTWQTFWWTADPEAPNAPSSQAMAAAQPEQLPAPASHYAMSAAYQMLAPAQPLNDGENYGALLPVYNPYLEAGFDPQTFKLSRPVIVPDSGLTATRYGVETNCMTCHGLAAYDPAAIYDDTGLNRETPYAANFYLPLNDRVFDGKLKLDFAWSILGAMDQSR
;
A
#
# COMPACT_ATOMS: atom_id res chain seq x y z
N MET A 1 11.74 -11.59 10.20
CA MET A 1 12.15 -11.22 8.84
C MET A 1 11.57 -12.24 7.90
N PRO A 2 11.26 -11.90 6.64
CA PRO A 2 11.22 -12.96 5.64
C PRO A 2 12.55 -13.71 5.78
N ALA A 3 12.50 -15.00 6.12
CA ALA A 3 13.69 -15.83 5.99
C ALA A 3 14.16 -15.71 4.53
N ASN A 4 15.41 -16.03 4.23
CA ASN A 4 15.87 -16.14 2.84
C ASN A 4 15.01 -17.22 2.15
N VAL A 5 13.83 -16.84 1.65
CA VAL A 5 12.87 -17.73 0.98
C VAL A 5 13.54 -18.28 -0.27
N PHE A 6 14.44 -17.48 -0.86
CA PHE A 6 15.31 -17.86 -1.96
C PHE A 6 16.78 -17.61 -1.56
N PRO A 7 17.63 -18.64 -1.52
CA PRO A 7 19.06 -18.49 -1.22
C PRO A 7 19.80 -17.50 -2.15
N ASP A 8 19.33 -17.36 -3.38
CA ASP A 8 19.97 -16.56 -4.43
C ASP A 8 19.55 -15.07 -4.42
N HIS A 9 18.52 -14.72 -3.65
CA HIS A 9 18.04 -13.34 -3.47
C HIS A 9 17.86 -13.06 -1.97
N PRO A 10 18.93 -12.69 -1.25
CA PRO A 10 18.84 -12.41 0.17
C PRO A 10 18.14 -11.08 0.43
N PHE A 11 17.46 -10.97 1.56
CA PHE A 11 17.04 -9.70 2.12
C PHE A 11 17.68 -9.50 3.50
N PRO A 12 18.24 -8.32 3.81
CA PRO A 12 18.37 -7.14 2.95
C PRO A 12 19.53 -7.24 1.93
N VAL A 13 19.40 -6.53 0.82
CA VAL A 13 20.44 -6.28 -0.18
C VAL A 13 21.18 -4.98 0.14
N SER A 14 22.50 -4.97 -0.06
CA SER A 14 23.31 -3.78 0.22
C SER A 14 22.94 -2.60 -0.70
N GLN A 15 23.00 -1.38 -0.15
CA GLN A 15 22.75 -0.15 -0.91
C GLN A 15 23.59 -0.04 -2.18
N THR A 16 24.85 -0.46 -2.14
CA THR A 16 25.76 -0.43 -3.31
C THR A 16 25.22 -1.28 -4.45
N VAL A 17 24.75 -2.49 -4.16
CA VAL A 17 24.21 -3.41 -5.16
C VAL A 17 22.92 -2.87 -5.78
N ILE A 18 21.98 -2.37 -4.96
CA ILE A 18 20.74 -1.80 -5.47
C ILE A 18 21.02 -0.55 -6.32
N ASN A 19 21.91 0.33 -5.89
CA ASN A 19 22.29 1.51 -6.68
C ASN A 19 22.94 1.12 -8.01
N GLU A 20 23.75 0.05 -8.05
CA GLU A 20 24.28 -0.46 -9.31
C GLU A 20 23.18 -0.95 -10.27
N TRP A 21 22.12 -1.59 -9.76
CA TRP A 21 20.97 -1.96 -10.58
C TRP A 21 20.29 -0.74 -11.18
N ILE A 22 20.06 0.29 -10.36
CA ILE A 22 19.43 1.55 -10.78
C ILE A 22 20.29 2.25 -11.84
N ASP A 23 21.58 2.43 -11.58
CA ASP A 23 22.50 3.16 -12.46
C ASP A 23 22.68 2.46 -13.82
N LYS A 24 22.60 1.11 -13.84
CA LYS A 24 22.72 0.30 -15.08
C LYS A 24 21.37 0.07 -15.77
N GLY A 25 20.24 0.49 -15.18
CA GLY A 25 18.90 0.14 -15.68
C GLY A 25 18.63 -1.36 -15.67
N ASN A 26 19.11 -2.08 -14.65
CA ASN A 26 18.93 -3.53 -14.53
C ASN A 26 17.57 -3.88 -13.91
N ASP A 27 16.52 -3.71 -14.70
CA ASP A 27 15.14 -3.96 -14.27
C ASP A 27 14.91 -5.41 -13.84
N SER A 28 15.64 -6.38 -14.40
CA SER A 28 15.51 -7.80 -14.03
C SER A 28 15.82 -8.04 -12.55
N ASP A 29 16.89 -7.44 -12.04
CA ASP A 29 17.27 -7.58 -10.62
C ASP A 29 16.31 -6.81 -9.71
N ILE A 30 15.81 -5.65 -10.16
CA ILE A 30 14.80 -4.87 -9.45
C ILE A 30 13.51 -5.68 -9.29
N TYR A 31 13.06 -6.34 -10.36
CA TYR A 31 11.84 -7.15 -10.34
C TYR A 31 12.00 -8.40 -9.47
N ALA A 32 13.12 -9.12 -9.59
CA ALA A 32 13.42 -10.28 -8.76
C ALA A 32 13.49 -9.91 -7.26
N HIS A 33 14.07 -8.75 -6.93
CA HIS A 33 14.08 -8.22 -5.57
C HIS A 33 12.68 -7.95 -5.04
N GLY A 34 11.82 -7.30 -5.83
CA GLY A 34 10.44 -7.05 -5.45
C GLY A 34 9.66 -8.33 -5.15
N TRP A 35 9.80 -9.36 -5.99
CA TRP A 35 9.18 -10.66 -5.72
C TRP A 35 9.75 -11.40 -4.52
N THR A 36 11.04 -11.24 -4.25
CA THR A 36 11.69 -11.79 -3.05
C THR A 36 11.05 -11.21 -1.78
N LEU A 37 10.83 -9.88 -1.75
CA LEU A 37 10.11 -9.24 -0.66
C LEU A 37 8.69 -9.80 -0.52
N TRP A 38 7.95 -9.92 -1.62
CA TRP A 38 6.58 -10.46 -1.61
C TRP A 38 6.50 -11.89 -1.08
N ALA A 39 7.31 -12.79 -1.62
CA ALA A 39 7.38 -14.18 -1.18
C ALA A 39 7.72 -14.28 0.31
N GLY A 40 8.68 -13.47 0.74
CA GLY A 40 9.04 -13.31 2.12
C GLY A 40 7.87 -12.89 3.01
N LEU A 41 7.22 -11.78 2.66
CA LEU A 41 6.12 -11.20 3.43
C LEU A 41 4.93 -12.15 3.53
N THR A 42 4.63 -12.87 2.46
CA THR A 42 3.45 -13.74 2.33
C THR A 42 3.68 -15.18 2.79
N SER A 43 4.93 -15.57 3.04
CA SER A 43 5.27 -16.89 3.59
C SER A 43 4.70 -17.10 5.00
N ASP A 44 4.41 -18.36 5.32
CA ASP A 44 3.96 -18.78 6.64
C ASP A 44 4.98 -18.40 7.72
N SER A 45 4.52 -17.70 8.76
CA SER A 45 5.40 -17.37 9.89
C SER A 45 5.69 -18.54 10.81
N GLY A 46 4.96 -19.67 10.66
CA GLY A 46 4.94 -20.76 11.64
C GLY A 46 4.37 -20.35 13.00
N SER A 47 3.65 -19.23 13.06
CA SER A 47 3.08 -18.68 14.28
C SER A 47 1.65 -18.16 14.06
N THR A 48 0.84 -18.18 15.12
CA THR A 48 -0.48 -17.56 15.09
C THR A 48 -0.36 -16.06 15.37
N ALA A 49 -0.92 -15.23 14.49
CA ALA A 49 -1.03 -13.79 14.70
C ALA A 49 -2.41 -13.31 14.28
N ARG A 50 -2.98 -12.37 15.04
CA ARG A 50 -4.30 -11.77 14.75
C ARG A 50 -5.42 -12.81 14.51
N GLY A 51 -5.38 -13.92 15.25
CA GLY A 51 -6.34 -15.03 15.12
C GLY A 51 -6.16 -15.92 13.89
N VAL A 52 -5.12 -15.71 13.09
CA VAL A 52 -4.78 -16.51 11.92
C VAL A 52 -3.69 -17.51 12.27
N GLU A 53 -3.96 -18.80 12.12
CA GLU A 53 -2.96 -19.87 12.26
C GLU A 53 -1.96 -19.81 11.09
N ASN A 54 -0.67 -20.04 11.37
CA ASN A 54 0.43 -19.89 10.40
C ASN A 54 0.34 -18.57 9.61
N ALA A 55 -0.01 -17.48 10.29
CA ALA A 55 -0.23 -16.19 9.66
C ALA A 55 0.96 -15.79 8.78
N PRO A 56 0.72 -15.17 7.60
CA PRO A 56 1.80 -14.60 6.82
C PRO A 56 2.65 -13.64 7.64
N ILE A 57 3.96 -13.63 7.35
CA ILE A 57 4.94 -12.87 8.13
C ILE A 57 4.51 -11.42 8.35
N TYR A 58 3.97 -10.76 7.34
CA TYR A 58 3.56 -9.36 7.44
C TYR A 58 2.41 -9.12 8.45
N LEU A 59 1.58 -10.13 8.77
CA LEU A 59 0.52 -10.03 9.79
C LEU A 59 1.05 -10.12 11.22
N THR A 60 2.23 -10.71 11.41
CA THR A 60 2.87 -10.82 12.73
C THR A 60 3.43 -9.49 13.24
N TRP A 61 3.53 -8.51 12.35
CA TRP A 61 4.15 -7.21 12.58
C TRP A 61 3.22 -6.23 13.30
N ALA A 62 3.80 -5.33 14.08
CA ALA A 62 3.07 -4.32 14.84
C ALA A 62 2.55 -3.20 13.94
N THR A 63 1.40 -2.62 14.29
CA THR A 63 0.89 -1.39 13.65
C THR A 63 1.47 -0.15 14.35
N PRO A 64 1.66 0.98 13.64
CA PRO A 64 2.04 2.24 14.28
C PRO A 64 1.11 2.67 15.41
N ASP A 65 -0.20 2.39 15.30
CA ASP A 65 -1.18 2.65 16.35
C ASP A 65 -0.96 1.78 17.61
N GLN A 66 -0.52 0.53 17.46
CA GLN A 66 -0.09 -0.28 18.59
C GLN A 66 1.15 0.31 19.26
N LEU A 67 2.11 0.77 18.45
CA LEU A 67 3.35 1.37 18.95
C LEU A 67 3.11 2.69 19.68
N ALA A 68 2.14 3.50 19.23
CA ALA A 68 1.80 4.77 19.87
C ALA A 68 1.32 4.61 21.32
N HIS A 69 0.77 3.44 21.67
CA HIS A 69 0.24 3.11 22.99
C HIS A 69 1.10 2.07 23.75
N ALA A 70 2.25 1.67 23.19
CA ALA A 70 3.11 0.65 23.79
C ALA A 70 3.91 1.22 24.98
N PRO A 71 4.05 0.49 26.10
CA PRO A 71 4.59 1.05 27.33
C PRO A 71 6.10 1.30 27.31
N THR A 72 6.93 0.63 26.50
CA THR A 72 8.37 0.95 26.29
C THR A 72 9.01 0.16 25.14
N ALA A 73 10.16 0.64 24.63
CA ALA A 73 11.04 -0.12 23.73
C ALA A 73 11.68 -1.32 24.48
N GLY A 74 11.33 -2.55 24.11
CA GLY A 74 11.90 -3.76 24.71
C GLY A 74 10.94 -4.95 24.82
N GLU A 75 9.64 -4.75 24.62
CA GLU A 75 8.67 -5.86 24.55
C GLU A 75 8.76 -6.60 23.21
N ASN A 76 8.36 -7.88 23.20
CA ASN A 76 8.18 -8.62 21.95
C ASN A 76 7.03 -7.96 21.16
N LEU A 77 7.36 -7.13 20.17
CA LEU A 77 6.44 -6.38 19.31
C LEU A 77 5.67 -7.24 18.30
N VAL A 78 5.37 -8.50 18.66
CA VAL A 78 4.63 -9.45 17.84
C VAL A 78 3.14 -9.25 18.08
N ALA A 79 2.36 -9.10 17.01
CA ALA A 79 0.90 -8.96 17.08
C ALA A 79 0.24 -10.27 17.56
N ARG A 80 0.04 -10.44 18.87
CA ARG A 80 -0.63 -11.63 19.44
C ARG A 80 -2.09 -11.32 19.78
N ASN A 81 -3.03 -12.03 19.15
CA ASN A 81 -4.47 -12.00 19.43
C ASN A 81 -5.15 -10.61 19.41
N GLU A 82 -4.54 -9.63 18.74
CA GLU A 82 -5.10 -8.30 18.48
C GLU A 82 -5.91 -8.29 17.16
N PRO A 83 -6.89 -7.38 16.99
CA PRO A 83 -7.54 -7.21 15.70
C PRO A 83 -6.57 -6.70 14.62
N LEU A 84 -6.94 -6.87 13.35
CA LEU A 84 -6.21 -6.36 12.19
C LEU A 84 -6.08 -4.82 12.17
N ARG A 85 -6.83 -4.11 13.04
CA ARG A 85 -6.89 -2.65 13.14
C ARG A 85 -7.08 -2.01 11.75
N LEU A 86 -8.09 -2.52 11.05
CA LEU A 86 -8.46 -2.11 9.70
C LEU A 86 -9.20 -0.78 9.73
N GLN A 87 -8.70 0.21 9.02
CA GLN A 87 -9.25 1.56 8.98
C GLN A 87 -9.58 1.98 7.54
N PRO A 88 -10.54 2.90 7.35
CA PRO A 88 -10.64 3.70 6.14
C PRO A 88 -9.28 4.24 5.66
N PRO A 89 -8.97 4.19 4.36
CA PRO A 89 -7.72 4.77 3.87
C PRO A 89 -7.70 6.29 4.07
N ARG A 90 -6.72 6.75 4.85
CA ARG A 90 -6.61 8.15 5.31
C ARG A 90 -6.39 9.16 4.18
N GLN A 91 -5.75 8.72 3.10
CA GLN A 91 -5.64 9.48 1.85
C GLN A 91 -6.97 9.96 1.25
N PHE A 92 -8.11 9.36 1.60
CA PHE A 92 -9.44 9.78 1.16
C PHE A 92 -10.12 10.79 2.10
N HIS A 93 -9.50 11.13 3.23
CA HIS A 93 -10.05 12.07 4.21
C HIS A 93 -9.80 13.54 3.86
N SER A 94 -9.12 13.85 2.75
CA SER A 94 -8.65 15.19 2.40
C SER A 94 -9.74 16.22 2.04
N GLY A 95 -10.97 16.07 2.54
CA GLY A 95 -12.00 17.12 2.61
C GLY A 95 -12.58 17.60 1.26
N HIS A 96 -12.20 16.98 0.14
CA HIS A 96 -12.70 17.38 -1.17
C HIS A 96 -13.85 16.45 -1.62
N PRO A 97 -15.05 17.01 -1.92
CA PRO A 97 -16.27 16.24 -2.19
C PRO A 97 -16.27 15.48 -3.54
N ARG A 98 -15.10 15.19 -4.13
CA ARG A 98 -14.96 14.55 -5.45
C ARG A 98 -13.91 13.45 -5.57
N VAL A 99 -13.25 13.05 -4.47
CA VAL A 99 -12.81 11.65 -4.41
C VAL A 99 -14.09 10.84 -4.30
N THR A 100 -14.69 10.50 -5.44
CA THR A 100 -16.05 9.94 -5.54
C THR A 100 -16.17 8.54 -4.97
N ALA A 101 -15.06 7.91 -4.59
CA ALA A 101 -15.02 6.54 -4.14
C ALA A 101 -15.40 6.41 -2.65
N PRO A 102 -16.55 5.81 -2.31
CA PRO A 102 -16.82 5.34 -0.96
C PRO A 102 -15.92 4.14 -0.69
N GLN A 103 -14.67 4.38 -0.34
CA GLN A 103 -13.67 3.34 -0.16
C GLN A 103 -13.40 3.07 1.33
N ALA A 104 -14.36 3.37 2.22
CA ALA A 104 -14.17 3.34 3.66
C ALA A 104 -15.35 2.70 4.37
N ILE A 105 -15.09 1.70 5.24
CA ILE A 105 -16.09 1.15 6.16
C ILE A 105 -16.61 2.30 7.05
N GLY A 106 -17.87 2.71 6.82
CA GLY A 106 -18.50 3.86 7.48
C GLY A 106 -19.14 4.89 6.52
N ASP A 107 -18.80 4.89 5.22
CA ASP A 107 -19.64 5.55 4.22
C ASP A 107 -20.95 4.75 4.08
N ALA A 108 -22.10 5.43 3.98
CA ALA A 108 -23.40 4.78 3.75
C ALA A 108 -23.39 3.85 2.50
N ARG A 109 -22.46 4.08 1.58
CA ARG A 109 -22.22 3.25 0.39
C ARG A 109 -21.41 1.97 0.68
N CYS A 110 -20.70 1.88 1.81
CA CYS A 110 -19.98 0.67 2.25
C CYS A 110 -20.74 -0.29 3.16
N GLY A 111 -21.93 0.10 3.62
CA GLY A 111 -22.92 -0.80 4.24
C GLY A 111 -24.02 -1.26 3.27
N GLY A 112 -23.88 -1.00 1.97
CA GLY A 112 -24.86 -1.37 0.95
C GLY A 112 -24.48 -2.63 0.17
N SER A 113 -25.48 -3.34 -0.38
CA SER A 113 -25.30 -4.48 -1.30
C SER A 113 -24.84 -4.07 -2.71
N GLY A 114 -24.15 -2.92 -2.83
CA GLY A 114 -23.66 -2.39 -4.09
C GLY A 114 -22.71 -3.39 -4.74
N LYS A 115 -23.12 -3.93 -5.89
CA LYS A 115 -22.34 -4.90 -6.67
C LYS A 115 -21.87 -4.23 -7.97
N PRO A 116 -20.57 -4.30 -8.31
CA PRO A 116 -19.47 -4.93 -7.55
C PRO A 116 -19.00 -4.07 -6.34
N ASP A 117 -18.44 -4.71 -5.30
CA ASP A 117 -18.05 -4.06 -4.04
C ASP A 117 -16.73 -3.27 -4.17
N THR A 118 -16.83 -1.94 -4.03
CA THR A 118 -15.69 -1.01 -4.12
C THR A 118 -15.08 -0.65 -2.76
N CYS A 119 -15.61 -1.19 -1.66
CA CYS A 119 -15.16 -0.81 -0.33
C CYS A 119 -13.85 -1.49 0.04
N ILE A 120 -12.90 -0.70 0.52
CA ILE A 120 -11.61 -1.19 0.98
C ILE A 120 -11.33 -0.73 2.40
N VAL A 121 -10.43 -1.45 3.07
CA VAL A 121 -9.83 -1.03 4.32
C VAL A 121 -8.37 -1.35 4.33
N VAL A 122 -7.61 -0.56 5.08
CA VAL A 122 -6.17 -0.68 5.14
C VAL A 122 -5.69 -0.84 6.57
N THR A 123 -4.48 -1.33 6.71
CA THR A 123 -3.68 -1.10 7.92
C THR A 123 -2.26 -0.76 7.48
N VAL A 124 -1.40 -0.40 8.44
CA VAL A 124 0.04 -0.26 8.20
C VAL A 124 0.74 -1.12 9.23
N ASN A 125 1.71 -1.91 8.79
CA ASN A 125 2.51 -2.74 9.68
C ASN A 125 4.00 -2.42 9.51
N TYR A 126 4.72 -2.42 10.63
CA TYR A 126 6.16 -2.20 10.71
C TYR A 126 6.87 -3.50 11.03
N SER A 127 7.86 -3.85 10.22
CA SER A 127 8.82 -4.91 10.54
C SER A 127 9.40 -4.71 11.95
N PRO A 128 9.88 -5.78 12.60
CA PRO A 128 10.44 -5.67 13.95
C PRO A 128 11.52 -4.60 14.12
N SER A 129 12.41 -4.43 13.13
CA SER A 129 13.46 -3.39 13.19
C SER A 129 12.90 -1.98 13.05
N ALA A 130 11.93 -1.76 12.14
CA ALA A 130 11.21 -0.49 12.02
C ALA A 130 10.46 -0.14 13.31
N ALA A 131 9.73 -1.11 13.87
CA ALA A 131 8.94 -0.95 15.09
C ALA A 131 9.83 -0.61 16.30
N HIS A 132 10.94 -1.36 16.47
CA HIS A 132 11.92 -1.08 17.51
C HIS A 132 12.51 0.33 17.38
N HIS A 133 12.93 0.73 16.17
CA HIS A 133 13.49 2.07 15.92
C HIS A 133 12.52 3.19 16.28
N VAL A 134 11.26 3.06 15.88
CA VAL A 134 10.21 4.05 16.14
C VAL A 134 9.95 4.20 17.63
N LEU A 135 9.93 3.11 18.39
CA LEU A 135 9.79 3.17 19.85
C LEU A 135 11.05 3.71 20.54
N SER A 136 12.23 3.26 20.16
CA SER A 136 13.50 3.68 20.80
C SER A 136 13.78 5.17 20.63
N ASN A 137 13.28 5.78 19.55
CA ASN A 137 13.43 7.21 19.28
C ASN A 137 12.14 8.01 19.57
N ASP A 138 11.10 7.37 20.13
CA ASP A 138 9.80 7.98 20.43
C ASP A 138 9.20 8.80 19.26
N LEU A 139 9.32 8.27 18.04
CA LEU A 139 9.02 9.03 16.81
C LEU A 139 7.52 9.28 16.60
N LEU A 140 6.66 8.66 17.40
CA LEU A 140 5.21 8.87 17.35
C LEU A 140 4.73 9.96 18.31
N ALA A 141 5.60 10.53 19.15
CA ALA A 141 5.26 11.67 19.99
C ALA A 141 5.42 12.98 19.22
N GLN A 142 4.40 13.84 19.24
CA GLN A 142 4.49 15.15 18.61
C GLN A 142 5.58 16.00 19.26
N SER A 143 5.75 15.92 20.59
CA SER A 143 6.80 16.66 21.30
C SER A 143 8.21 16.27 20.83
N THR A 144 8.43 14.99 20.51
CA THR A 144 9.70 14.51 19.99
C THR A 144 10.00 15.07 18.59
N LEU A 145 9.00 15.09 17.70
CA LEU A 145 9.17 15.68 16.36
C LEU A 145 9.40 17.20 16.45
N ALA A 146 8.64 17.90 17.31
CA ALA A 146 8.83 19.32 17.56
C ALA A 146 10.24 19.63 18.09
N ARG A 147 10.72 18.85 19.06
CA ARG A 147 12.07 18.99 19.62
C ARG A 147 13.15 18.82 18.56
N TYR A 148 13.02 17.86 17.64
CA TYR A 148 13.98 17.72 16.53
C TYR A 148 14.03 18.97 15.64
N VAL A 149 12.89 19.58 15.35
CA VAL A 149 12.87 20.86 14.60
C VAL A 149 13.56 21.97 15.40
N GLU A 150 13.25 22.11 16.68
CA GLU A 150 13.86 23.11 17.57
C GLU A 150 15.38 22.96 17.69
N GLU A 151 15.88 21.72 17.71
CA GLU A 151 17.30 21.39 17.73
C GLU A 151 17.98 21.53 16.36
N GLY A 152 17.24 21.86 15.30
CA GLY A 152 17.75 22.15 13.96
C GLY A 152 17.96 20.93 13.06
N TYR A 153 17.34 19.79 13.37
CA TYR A 153 17.39 18.60 12.50
C TYR A 153 16.51 18.78 11.27
N SER A 154 17.01 18.36 10.10
CA SER A 154 16.26 18.35 8.84
C SER A 154 15.53 17.03 8.56
N GLU A 155 15.86 15.97 9.30
CA GLU A 155 15.24 14.66 9.21
C GLU A 155 15.28 13.94 10.56
N ILE A 156 14.32 13.05 10.80
CA ILE A 156 14.37 12.11 11.93
C ILE A 156 15.61 11.19 11.82
N PRO A 157 16.03 10.53 12.91
CA PRO A 157 16.96 9.40 12.80
C PRO A 157 16.46 8.40 11.76
N ASN A 158 17.29 8.12 10.75
CA ASN A 158 16.90 7.23 9.66
C ASN A 158 16.54 5.85 10.19
N LEU A 159 15.51 5.25 9.60
CA LEU A 159 15.14 3.87 9.92
C LEU A 159 16.31 2.92 9.60
N PRO A 160 16.39 1.77 10.29
CA PRO A 160 17.42 0.76 10.03
C PRO A 160 17.39 0.27 8.59
N TYR A 161 18.53 -0.15 8.06
CA TYR A 161 18.67 -0.58 6.67
C TYR A 161 17.78 -1.79 6.30
N ASP A 162 17.40 -2.61 7.28
CA ASP A 162 16.54 -3.77 7.14
C ASP A 162 15.05 -3.48 7.46
N ALA A 163 14.72 -2.21 7.68
CA ALA A 163 13.36 -1.78 7.97
C ALA A 163 12.46 -1.95 6.74
N VAL A 164 11.33 -2.61 6.95
CA VAL A 164 10.23 -2.72 6.00
C VAL A 164 8.96 -2.15 6.63
N THR A 165 8.19 -1.42 5.83
CA THR A 165 6.83 -1.00 6.13
C THR A 165 5.89 -1.51 5.04
N VAL A 166 4.71 -1.95 5.44
CA VAL A 166 3.68 -2.42 4.50
C VAL A 166 2.35 -1.75 4.75
N LYS A 167 1.59 -1.52 3.68
CA LYS A 167 0.21 -1.04 3.73
C LYS A 167 -0.69 -2.00 2.94
N PRO A 168 -1.12 -3.12 3.56
CA PRO A 168 -2.08 -4.02 2.94
C PRO A 168 -3.46 -3.36 2.82
N VAL A 169 -4.15 -3.71 1.75
CA VAL A 169 -5.48 -3.26 1.36
C VAL A 169 -6.37 -4.49 1.29
N TYR A 170 -7.51 -4.43 1.98
CA TYR A 170 -8.42 -5.54 2.11
C TYR A 170 -9.82 -5.18 1.65
N LYS A 171 -10.56 -6.20 1.25
CA LYS A 171 -12.03 -6.17 1.19
C LYS A 171 -12.59 -7.17 2.20
N VAL A 172 -13.80 -6.91 2.65
CA VAL A 172 -14.52 -7.77 3.60
C VAL A 172 -15.76 -8.32 2.92
N ILE A 173 -15.82 -9.65 2.83
CA ILE A 173 -16.91 -10.44 2.28
C ILE A 173 -17.82 -10.86 3.44
N SER A 174 -18.92 -10.13 3.60
CA SER A 174 -20.01 -10.46 4.52
C SER A 174 -21.18 -11.12 3.78
N GLN A 175 -22.07 -11.78 4.51
CA GLN A 175 -23.26 -12.44 3.93
C GLN A 175 -24.12 -11.49 3.08
N GLU A 176 -24.30 -10.24 3.51
CA GLU A 176 -25.08 -9.22 2.79
C GLU A 176 -24.49 -8.83 1.43
N LYS A 177 -23.20 -9.12 1.19
CA LYS A 177 -22.49 -8.82 -0.06
C LYS A 177 -22.51 -9.96 -1.06
N LEU A 178 -22.96 -11.15 -0.64
CA LEU A 178 -23.14 -12.28 -1.54
C LEU A 178 -24.38 -12.09 -2.43
N ASP A 179 -24.37 -12.62 -3.64
CA ASP A 179 -25.54 -12.72 -4.51
C ASP A 179 -26.43 -13.92 -4.17
N ASP A 180 -27.53 -14.06 -4.92
CA ASP A 180 -28.49 -15.16 -4.72
C ASP A 180 -27.86 -16.54 -4.96
N ASN A 181 -26.69 -16.59 -5.60
CA ASN A 181 -25.89 -17.80 -5.82
C ASN A 181 -24.79 -17.98 -4.76
N GLY A 182 -24.66 -17.07 -3.80
CA GLY A 182 -23.62 -17.09 -2.77
C GLY A 182 -22.26 -16.55 -3.24
N LEU A 183 -22.20 -15.82 -4.36
CA LEU A 183 -20.96 -15.29 -4.93
C LEU A 183 -20.74 -13.83 -4.54
N TYR A 184 -19.47 -13.45 -4.36
CA TYR A 184 -19.04 -12.09 -4.09
C TYR A 184 -18.45 -11.43 -5.35
N ALA A 185 -19.00 -10.31 -5.79
CA ALA A 185 -18.51 -9.59 -6.97
C ALA A 185 -17.48 -8.50 -6.59
N MET A 186 -16.26 -8.62 -7.11
CA MET A 186 -15.14 -7.72 -6.84
C MET A 186 -14.65 -7.02 -8.12
N PRO A 187 -14.57 -5.68 -8.16
CA PRO A 187 -13.95 -4.98 -9.28
C PRO A 187 -12.48 -5.39 -9.44
N VAL A 188 -12.03 -5.54 -10.69
CA VAL A 188 -10.64 -5.88 -11.00
C VAL A 188 -10.05 -4.90 -11.99
N TRP A 189 -8.77 -4.62 -11.80
CA TRP A 189 -8.07 -3.57 -12.54
C TRP A 189 -8.03 -3.86 -14.07
N PRO A 190 -8.65 -3.02 -14.92
CA PRO A 190 -8.68 -3.24 -16.36
C PRO A 190 -7.45 -2.66 -17.08
N GLY A 191 -6.55 -1.98 -16.37
CA GLY A 191 -5.34 -1.36 -16.92
C GLY A 191 -5.32 0.16 -16.89
N THR A 192 -4.14 0.71 -17.11
CA THR A 192 -3.91 2.17 -17.11
C THR A 192 -4.73 2.83 -18.23
N PRO A 193 -5.58 3.82 -17.94
CA PRO A 193 -6.39 4.46 -18.97
C PRO A 193 -5.53 5.39 -19.83
N GLU A 194 -5.76 5.35 -21.13
CA GLU A 194 -5.11 6.26 -22.10
C GLU A 194 -6.17 7.07 -22.85
N PRO A 195 -6.15 8.42 -22.78
CA PRO A 195 -5.26 9.24 -21.96
C PRO A 195 -5.54 9.10 -20.46
N ALA A 196 -4.53 9.43 -19.64
CA ALA A 196 -4.63 9.42 -18.18
C ALA A 196 -5.84 10.24 -17.67
N LYS A 197 -6.56 9.66 -16.69
CA LYS A 197 -7.75 10.25 -16.06
C LYS A 197 -7.96 9.67 -14.67
N THR A 198 -8.81 10.30 -13.87
CA THR A 198 -9.37 9.69 -12.65
C THR A 198 -10.09 8.40 -13.02
N PHE A 199 -9.70 7.29 -12.40
CA PHE A 199 -10.11 5.96 -12.83
C PHE A 199 -10.16 4.99 -11.64
N GLY A 200 -11.02 5.30 -10.67
CA GLY A 200 -11.28 4.45 -9.51
C GLY A 200 -12.14 3.22 -9.85
N GLU A 201 -12.26 2.31 -8.88
CA GLU A 201 -12.98 1.04 -9.02
C GLU A 201 -14.41 1.19 -9.54
N GLU A 202 -15.07 2.31 -9.22
CA GLU A 202 -16.44 2.61 -9.60
C GLU A 202 -16.67 2.79 -11.11
N VAL A 203 -15.60 2.96 -11.89
CA VAL A 203 -15.66 3.13 -13.36
C VAL A 203 -14.89 2.07 -14.14
N TRP A 204 -14.32 1.05 -13.48
CA TRP A 204 -13.56 0.00 -14.16
C TRP A 204 -14.41 -0.88 -15.07
N ASN A 205 -15.70 -1.04 -14.74
CA ASN A 205 -16.66 -1.80 -15.54
C ASN A 205 -16.18 -3.24 -15.86
N GLN A 206 -15.43 -3.84 -14.94
CA GLN A 206 -14.87 -5.19 -15.03
C GLN A 206 -14.72 -5.75 -13.62
N CYS A 207 -15.16 -6.99 -13.40
CA CYS A 207 -15.04 -7.65 -12.10
C CYS A 207 -14.77 -9.15 -12.25
N VAL A 208 -14.49 -9.79 -11.13
CA VAL A 208 -14.53 -11.23 -10.95
C VAL A 208 -15.55 -11.57 -9.88
N HIS A 209 -15.96 -12.82 -9.86
CA HIS A 209 -16.81 -13.37 -8.81
C HIS A 209 -15.97 -14.30 -7.96
N ILE A 210 -16.14 -14.24 -6.64
CA ILE A 210 -15.43 -15.10 -5.69
C ILE A 210 -16.46 -16.04 -5.09
N ASP A 211 -16.18 -17.34 -5.14
CA ASP A 211 -16.96 -18.38 -4.47
C ASP A 211 -16.32 -18.73 -3.11
N PRO A 212 -16.95 -18.35 -1.98
CA PRO A 212 -16.47 -18.70 -0.65
C PRO A 212 -16.36 -20.22 -0.39
N ASN A 213 -17.07 -21.05 -1.17
CA ASN A 213 -17.06 -22.51 -1.06
C ASN A 213 -16.05 -23.19 -1.98
N ASN A 214 -15.22 -22.41 -2.69
CA ASN A 214 -14.18 -22.90 -3.59
C ASN A 214 -14.67 -23.87 -4.68
N GLN A 215 -15.77 -23.54 -5.37
CA GLN A 215 -16.24 -24.25 -6.57
C GLN A 215 -16.03 -23.44 -7.87
N GLY A 216 -15.20 -22.39 -7.81
CA GLY A 216 -14.79 -21.58 -8.95
C GLY A 216 -13.90 -22.32 -9.95
N GLN A 217 -13.91 -21.85 -11.20
CA GLN A 217 -13.15 -22.39 -12.33
C GLN A 217 -12.44 -21.27 -13.12
N GLY A 218 -12.09 -20.18 -12.42
CA GLY A 218 -11.43 -19.03 -12.99
C GLY A 218 -10.18 -19.41 -13.78
N ASP A 219 -10.03 -18.82 -14.97
CA ASP A 219 -8.97 -19.20 -15.92
C ASP A 219 -8.13 -18.00 -16.41
N GLY A 220 -8.22 -16.86 -15.72
CA GLY A 220 -7.69 -15.57 -16.17
C GLY A 220 -8.76 -14.64 -16.74
N SER A 221 -9.95 -15.16 -17.03
CA SER A 221 -11.07 -14.36 -17.53
C SER A 221 -11.71 -13.47 -16.46
N VAL A 222 -12.41 -12.44 -16.94
CA VAL A 222 -13.09 -11.41 -16.14
C VAL A 222 -14.50 -11.16 -16.71
N ASP A 223 -15.46 -10.81 -15.84
CA ASP A 223 -16.82 -10.42 -16.21
C ASP A 223 -16.82 -8.95 -16.66
N GLN A 224 -16.85 -8.75 -17.98
CA GLN A 224 -16.93 -7.44 -18.61
C GLN A 224 -18.32 -6.83 -18.39
N GLY A 225 -18.36 -5.65 -17.78
CA GLY A 225 -19.60 -4.97 -17.43
C GLY A 225 -20.26 -5.45 -16.14
N CYS A 226 -19.67 -6.44 -15.44
CA CYS A 226 -20.21 -6.96 -14.19
C CYS A 226 -21.65 -7.43 -14.28
N THR A 227 -21.95 -8.16 -15.35
CA THR A 227 -23.33 -8.52 -15.73
C THR A 227 -23.77 -9.87 -15.18
N GLY A 228 -22.83 -10.71 -14.76
CA GLY A 228 -23.14 -12.00 -14.16
C GLY A 228 -21.96 -12.98 -14.20
N ALA A 229 -21.89 -13.83 -13.19
CA ALA A 229 -20.86 -14.84 -13.06
C ALA A 229 -20.96 -15.92 -14.16
N SER A 230 -19.80 -16.40 -14.59
CA SER A 230 -19.61 -17.60 -15.41
C SER A 230 -18.49 -18.45 -14.81
N PRO A 231 -18.38 -19.75 -15.17
CA PRO A 231 -17.32 -20.60 -14.61
C PRO A 231 -15.91 -19.99 -14.74
N SER A 232 -15.56 -19.40 -15.88
CA SER A 232 -14.24 -18.82 -16.14
C SER A 232 -13.98 -17.48 -15.44
N THR A 233 -15.02 -16.80 -14.96
CA THR A 233 -14.92 -15.52 -14.24
C THR A 233 -15.14 -15.67 -12.73
N THR A 234 -15.34 -16.90 -12.26
CA THR A 234 -15.57 -17.24 -10.85
C THR A 234 -14.35 -17.92 -10.26
N TYR A 235 -13.72 -17.27 -9.29
CA TYR A 235 -12.49 -17.70 -8.63
C TYR A 235 -12.80 -18.28 -7.26
N ASN A 236 -11.91 -19.14 -6.79
CA ASN A 236 -11.99 -19.71 -5.46
C ASN A 236 -11.54 -18.68 -4.43
N LEU A 237 -12.10 -18.73 -3.22
CA LEU A 237 -11.55 -17.98 -2.10
C LEU A 237 -10.07 -18.34 -1.84
N SER A 238 -9.68 -19.59 -2.10
CA SER A 238 -8.28 -20.05 -2.04
C SER A 238 -7.33 -19.39 -3.05
N ASP A 239 -7.83 -18.66 -4.04
CA ASP A 239 -7.02 -17.89 -5.00
C ASP A 239 -6.61 -16.51 -4.42
N PHE A 240 -7.07 -16.20 -3.19
CA PHE A 240 -6.77 -14.97 -2.46
C PHE A 240 -6.06 -15.28 -1.14
N ILE A 241 -5.14 -14.41 -0.75
CA ILE A 241 -4.66 -14.39 0.65
C ILE A 241 -5.84 -13.91 1.50
N HIS A 242 -6.37 -14.78 2.37
CA HIS A 242 -7.62 -14.52 3.09
C HIS A 242 -7.60 -15.04 4.52
N TYR A 243 -8.44 -14.44 5.36
CA TYR A 243 -8.56 -14.75 6.79
C TYR A 243 -10.00 -14.58 7.28
N PRO A 244 -10.43 -15.34 8.30
CA PRO A 244 -11.72 -15.11 8.92
C PRO A 244 -11.70 -13.84 9.78
N VAL A 245 -12.80 -13.09 9.78
CA VAL A 245 -13.10 -12.02 10.73
C VAL A 245 -13.16 -12.63 12.13
N THR A 246 -12.27 -12.21 13.00
CA THR A 246 -12.28 -12.63 14.40
C THR A 246 -13.25 -11.80 15.24
N LYS A 247 -13.55 -12.24 16.46
CA LYS A 247 -14.32 -11.45 17.42
C LYS A 247 -13.67 -10.09 17.74
N ALA A 248 -12.34 -10.04 17.75
CA ALA A 248 -11.62 -8.79 17.98
C ALA A 248 -11.79 -7.84 16.78
N ASP A 249 -11.71 -8.36 15.55
CA ASP A 249 -11.92 -7.57 14.32
C ASP A 249 -13.33 -7.01 14.26
N GLN A 250 -14.33 -7.84 14.54
CA GLN A 250 -15.73 -7.43 14.56
C GLN A 250 -15.94 -6.24 15.52
N ALA A 251 -15.46 -6.35 16.77
CA ALA A 251 -15.62 -5.29 17.77
C ALA A 251 -14.92 -3.99 17.34
N TYR A 252 -13.75 -4.08 16.72
CA TYR A 252 -13.03 -2.91 16.22
C TYR A 252 -13.73 -2.24 15.03
N LEU A 253 -14.13 -3.04 14.03
CA LEU A 253 -14.77 -2.56 12.81
C LEU A 253 -16.16 -1.95 13.06
N GLN A 254 -16.95 -2.52 13.98
CA GLN A 254 -18.24 -1.97 14.38
C GLN A 254 -18.12 -0.60 15.05
N ASN A 255 -17.03 -0.34 15.78
CA ASN A 255 -16.77 0.98 16.36
C ASN A 255 -16.44 2.01 15.26
N LEU A 256 -15.73 1.60 14.20
CA LEU A 256 -15.38 2.48 13.08
C LEU A 256 -16.58 2.86 12.21
N SER A 257 -17.59 1.99 12.08
CA SER A 257 -18.83 2.32 11.34
C SER A 257 -19.78 3.24 12.13
N GLY A 258 -19.35 3.81 13.26
CA GLY A 258 -20.20 4.64 14.12
C GLY A 258 -21.37 3.87 14.73
N GLY A 259 -21.25 2.55 14.87
CA GLY A 259 -22.33 1.68 15.34
C GLY A 259 -23.50 1.55 14.35
N GLN A 260 -23.35 1.99 13.10
CA GLN A 260 -24.29 1.58 12.04
C GLN A 260 -24.16 0.06 11.90
N GLU A 261 -25.23 -0.66 12.21
CA GLU A 261 -25.34 -2.11 12.04
C GLU A 261 -25.21 -2.47 10.55
N GLY A 262 -23.97 -2.73 10.13
CA GLY A 262 -23.67 -3.62 9.01
C GLY A 262 -23.46 -5.02 9.56
N THR A 263 -23.91 -6.05 8.85
CA THR A 263 -23.96 -7.46 9.31
C THR A 263 -22.59 -8.14 9.33
N LEU A 264 -21.54 -7.44 9.77
CA LEU A 264 -20.23 -8.04 9.94
C LEU A 264 -20.28 -9.08 11.08
N GLU A 265 -20.13 -10.34 10.74
CA GLU A 265 -20.17 -11.46 11.65
C GLU A 265 -18.80 -12.11 11.83
N VAL A 266 -18.58 -12.74 12.99
CA VAL A 266 -17.41 -13.58 13.19
C VAL A 266 -17.46 -14.73 12.20
N GLY A 267 -16.39 -14.93 11.44
CA GLY A 267 -16.33 -15.94 10.37
C GLY A 267 -16.64 -15.40 8.97
N ASP A 268 -17.10 -14.15 8.83
CA ASP A 268 -17.01 -13.43 7.56
C ASP A 268 -15.56 -13.40 7.06
N THR A 269 -15.33 -13.11 5.79
CA THR A 269 -14.00 -13.28 5.19
C THR A 269 -13.34 -11.94 4.87
N ILE A 270 -12.06 -11.81 5.20
CA ILE A 270 -11.20 -10.69 4.81
C ILE A 270 -10.27 -11.19 3.72
N ILE A 271 -10.26 -10.54 2.56
CA ILE A 271 -9.35 -10.85 1.45
C ILE A 271 -8.35 -9.72 1.25
N LEU A 272 -7.07 -10.05 1.03
CA LEU A 272 -6.05 -9.09 0.62
C LEU A 272 -6.21 -8.82 -0.88
N VAL A 273 -6.44 -7.57 -1.28
CA VAL A 273 -6.57 -7.20 -2.70
C VAL A 273 -5.37 -6.44 -3.22
N ALA A 274 -4.62 -5.80 -2.33
CA ALA A 274 -3.46 -5.02 -2.68
C ALA A 274 -2.51 -4.81 -1.49
N MET A 275 -1.26 -4.44 -1.75
CA MET A 275 -0.32 -4.03 -0.70
C MET A 275 0.78 -3.14 -1.27
N HIS A 276 1.03 -2.00 -0.62
CA HIS A 276 2.30 -1.29 -0.79
C HIS A 276 3.36 -1.87 0.14
N VAL A 277 4.59 -1.96 -0.36
CA VAL A 277 5.78 -2.42 0.35
C VAL A 277 6.88 -1.38 0.17
N GLY A 278 7.42 -0.87 1.28
CA GLY A 278 8.60 -0.02 1.29
C GLY A 278 9.71 -0.65 2.11
N SER A 279 10.92 -0.79 1.53
CA SER A 279 12.12 -1.23 2.25
C SER A 279 13.19 -0.14 2.29
N ARG A 280 13.89 0.00 3.41
CA ARG A 280 14.82 1.12 3.65
C ARG A 280 16.18 0.99 2.94
N GLU A 281 16.48 -0.11 2.26
CA GLU A 281 17.82 -0.54 1.85
C GLU A 281 18.66 0.50 1.08
N ILE A 282 18.03 1.51 0.47
CA ILE A 282 18.68 2.70 -0.13
C ILE A 282 18.12 4.00 0.48
N LYS A 283 18.84 5.12 0.33
CA LYS A 283 18.44 6.42 0.94
C LYS A 283 17.03 6.90 0.57
N ARG A 284 16.52 6.57 -0.63
CA ARG A 284 15.14 6.90 -1.06
C ARG A 284 14.13 5.75 -0.89
N TRP A 285 14.54 4.70 -0.18
CA TRP A 285 13.83 3.42 -0.06
C TRP A 285 13.62 2.72 -1.41
N THR A 286 13.41 1.42 -1.37
CA THR A 286 12.83 0.70 -2.51
C THR A 286 11.32 0.61 -2.30
N TRP A 287 10.55 0.71 -3.38
CA TRP A 287 9.10 0.70 -3.33
C TRP A 287 8.56 -0.35 -4.29
N GLN A 288 7.61 -1.14 -3.81
CA GLN A 288 6.84 -2.08 -4.60
C GLN A 288 5.37 -1.94 -4.26
N THR A 289 4.53 -2.28 -5.22
CA THR A 289 3.11 -2.39 -5.01
C THR A 289 2.59 -3.66 -5.66
N PHE A 290 1.72 -4.35 -4.95
CA PHE A 290 1.13 -5.62 -5.35
C PHE A 290 -0.38 -5.50 -5.37
N TRP A 291 -1.04 -6.19 -6.31
CA TRP A 291 -2.50 -6.27 -6.35
C TRP A 291 -2.96 -7.57 -7.00
N TRP A 292 -4.10 -8.09 -6.55
CA TRP A 292 -4.67 -9.31 -7.13
C TRP A 292 -5.06 -9.08 -8.59
N THR A 293 -4.81 -10.08 -9.44
CA THR A 293 -5.18 -10.05 -10.86
C THR A 293 -5.72 -11.40 -11.28
N ALA A 294 -6.69 -11.38 -12.20
CA ALA A 294 -7.25 -12.59 -12.78
C ALA A 294 -6.18 -13.36 -13.57
N ASP A 295 -5.36 -12.64 -14.35
CA ASP A 295 -4.24 -13.16 -15.13
C ASP A 295 -2.92 -12.62 -14.55
N PRO A 296 -2.21 -13.40 -13.70
CA PRO A 296 -0.93 -13.02 -13.13
C PRO A 296 0.26 -13.18 -14.09
N GLU A 297 0.10 -13.92 -15.20
CA GLU A 297 1.16 -14.11 -16.20
C GLU A 297 1.22 -12.94 -17.19
N ALA A 298 0.07 -12.32 -17.47
CA ALA A 298 -0.04 -11.13 -18.32
C ALA A 298 -0.80 -9.97 -17.64
N PRO A 299 -0.26 -9.43 -16.52
CA PRO A 299 -0.95 -8.38 -15.78
C PRO A 299 -0.97 -7.05 -16.53
N ASN A 300 -2.04 -6.28 -16.32
CA ASN A 300 -2.16 -4.94 -16.89
C ASN A 300 -1.17 -3.93 -16.27
N ALA A 301 -0.82 -2.89 -17.03
CA ALA A 301 -0.03 -1.74 -16.54
C ALA A 301 -0.65 -1.15 -15.26
N PRO A 302 0.12 -0.79 -14.22
CA PRO A 302 1.58 -0.50 -14.26
C PRO A 302 2.49 -1.72 -14.06
N SER A 303 1.96 -2.94 -14.11
CA SER A 303 2.77 -4.15 -14.23
C SER A 303 3.16 -4.44 -15.68
N SER A 304 3.85 -5.55 -15.92
CA SER A 304 4.19 -6.04 -17.25
C SER A 304 4.47 -7.54 -17.23
N GLN A 305 4.51 -8.17 -18.40
CA GLN A 305 4.98 -9.56 -18.54
C GLN A 305 6.42 -9.74 -18.04
N ALA A 306 7.29 -8.74 -18.19
CA ALA A 306 8.67 -8.82 -17.68
C ALA A 306 8.71 -8.84 -16.15
N MET A 307 7.82 -8.09 -15.50
CA MET A 307 7.66 -8.14 -14.04
C MET A 307 7.06 -9.49 -13.62
N ALA A 308 6.02 -9.98 -14.30
CA ALA A 308 5.41 -11.28 -14.00
C ALA A 308 6.42 -12.44 -14.16
N ALA A 309 7.21 -12.45 -15.24
CA ALA A 309 8.21 -13.48 -15.51
C ALA A 309 9.37 -13.50 -14.49
N ALA A 310 9.56 -12.44 -13.71
CA ALA A 310 10.53 -12.41 -12.62
C ALA A 310 9.99 -13.04 -11.32
N GLN A 311 8.72 -13.48 -11.29
CA GLN A 311 8.14 -14.17 -10.16
C GLN A 311 8.85 -15.54 -9.96
N PRO A 312 9.30 -15.87 -8.74
CA PRO A 312 9.90 -17.15 -8.46
C PRO A 312 8.93 -18.30 -8.74
N GLU A 313 9.40 -19.33 -9.46
CA GLU A 313 8.58 -20.50 -9.83
C GLU A 313 7.95 -21.20 -8.61
N GLN A 314 8.59 -21.11 -7.44
CA GLN A 314 8.13 -21.75 -6.21
C GLN A 314 7.20 -20.88 -5.37
N LEU A 315 6.80 -19.69 -5.83
CA LEU A 315 5.83 -18.87 -5.10
C LEU A 315 4.45 -19.57 -5.10
N PRO A 316 3.95 -20.06 -3.96
CA PRO A 316 2.72 -20.82 -3.95
C PRO A 316 1.51 -19.91 -4.11
N ALA A 317 0.42 -20.46 -4.66
CA ALA A 317 -0.90 -19.87 -4.50
C ALA A 317 -1.25 -19.79 -2.99
N PRO A 318 -1.97 -18.75 -2.54
CA PRO A 318 -2.55 -17.66 -3.34
C PRO A 318 -1.59 -16.52 -3.72
N ALA A 319 -0.36 -16.50 -3.18
CA ALA A 319 0.56 -15.37 -3.38
C ALA A 319 0.98 -15.17 -4.85
N SER A 320 0.92 -16.20 -5.68
CA SER A 320 1.20 -16.13 -7.12
C SER A 320 0.12 -15.41 -7.95
N HIS A 321 -1.09 -15.17 -7.42
CA HIS A 321 -2.19 -14.46 -8.12
C HIS A 321 -2.07 -12.93 -8.10
N TYR A 322 -0.96 -12.38 -7.63
CA TYR A 322 -0.75 -10.94 -7.54
C TYR A 322 0.13 -10.48 -8.71
N ALA A 323 -0.11 -9.26 -9.17
CA ALA A 323 0.78 -8.51 -10.04
C ALA A 323 1.67 -7.60 -9.20
N MET A 324 2.76 -7.09 -9.79
CA MET A 324 3.69 -6.17 -9.13
C MET A 324 4.02 -4.97 -10.03
N SER A 325 4.27 -3.81 -9.42
CA SER A 325 5.07 -2.73 -10.02
C SER A 325 6.09 -2.20 -8.99
N ALA A 326 7.23 -1.67 -9.44
CA ALA A 326 8.36 -1.30 -8.58
C ALA A 326 9.00 0.06 -8.95
N ALA A 327 9.27 0.91 -7.96
CA ALA A 327 9.87 2.23 -8.12
C ALA A 327 11.15 2.37 -7.27
N TYR A 328 12.31 2.25 -7.94
CA TYR A 328 13.63 2.43 -7.30
C TYR A 328 14.28 3.75 -7.72
N GLN A 329 13.67 4.43 -8.70
CA GLN A 329 14.00 5.76 -9.17
C GLN A 329 12.69 6.51 -9.50
N MET A 330 12.70 7.84 -9.41
CA MET A 330 11.51 8.66 -9.69
C MET A 330 11.35 8.85 -11.19
N LEU A 331 12.46 9.03 -11.90
CA LEU A 331 12.54 9.18 -13.36
C LEU A 331 13.65 8.26 -13.88
N ALA A 332 13.59 7.89 -15.15
CA ALA A 332 14.67 7.20 -15.85
C ALA A 332 15.36 8.14 -16.86
N PRO A 333 16.70 8.31 -16.81
CA PRO A 333 17.63 7.74 -15.83
C PRO A 333 17.46 8.37 -14.44
N ALA A 334 17.94 7.65 -13.42
CA ALA A 334 17.92 8.11 -12.04
C ALA A 334 18.56 9.50 -11.90
N GLN A 335 17.89 10.35 -11.14
CA GLN A 335 18.35 11.69 -10.83
C GLN A 335 19.13 11.68 -9.49
N PRO A 336 20.14 12.55 -9.31
CA PRO A 336 20.96 12.59 -8.09
C PRO A 336 20.11 12.82 -6.83
N LEU A 337 20.67 12.54 -5.64
CA LEU A 337 19.95 12.73 -4.37
C LEU A 337 19.50 14.19 -4.16
N ASN A 338 20.31 15.13 -4.63
CA ASN A 338 20.07 16.57 -4.55
C ASN A 338 20.37 17.20 -5.92
N ASP A 339 19.78 18.38 -6.15
CA ASP A 339 20.16 19.30 -7.23
C ASP A 339 20.10 18.71 -8.67
N GLY A 340 19.23 17.73 -8.92
CA GLY A 340 18.93 17.20 -10.26
C GLY A 340 18.00 18.10 -11.09
N GLU A 341 17.83 17.76 -12.37
CA GLU A 341 17.21 18.64 -13.37
C GLU A 341 15.71 18.40 -13.61
N ASN A 342 15.10 17.41 -12.94
CA ASN A 342 13.73 16.97 -13.21
C ASN A 342 13.53 16.59 -14.70
N TYR A 343 14.50 15.82 -15.22
CA TYR A 343 14.58 15.36 -16.60
C TYR A 343 14.57 13.83 -16.65
N GLY A 344 13.86 13.25 -17.61
CA GLY A 344 13.83 11.80 -17.85
C GLY A 344 12.45 11.28 -18.20
N ALA A 345 12.38 10.00 -18.52
CA ALA A 345 11.12 9.28 -18.68
C ALA A 345 10.39 9.16 -17.34
N LEU A 346 9.06 9.33 -17.39
CA LEU A 346 8.17 9.07 -16.27
C LEU A 346 8.12 7.55 -15.99
N LEU A 347 8.01 7.20 -14.73
CA LEU A 347 7.91 5.83 -14.23
C LEU A 347 6.69 5.73 -13.30
N PRO A 348 5.48 5.58 -13.85
CA PRO A 348 4.28 5.44 -13.03
C PRO A 348 4.31 4.12 -12.27
N VAL A 349 4.24 4.20 -10.95
CA VAL A 349 4.20 3.06 -10.03
C VAL A 349 3.20 3.42 -8.94
N TYR A 350 2.05 2.76 -8.98
CA TYR A 350 0.88 3.06 -8.16
C TYR A 350 0.09 1.79 -7.92
N ASN A 351 -0.68 1.74 -6.83
CA ASN A 351 -1.62 0.67 -6.59
C ASN A 351 -2.98 1.02 -7.22
N PRO A 352 -3.52 0.20 -8.13
CA PRO A 352 -4.82 0.45 -8.72
C PRO A 352 -5.94 0.68 -7.70
N TYR A 353 -5.94 -0.07 -6.60
CA TYR A 353 -6.99 -0.01 -5.58
C TYR A 353 -6.87 1.19 -4.63
N LEU A 354 -5.73 1.91 -4.62
CA LEU A 354 -5.54 3.08 -3.75
C LEU A 354 -5.46 4.38 -4.52
N GLU A 355 -4.61 4.45 -5.55
CA GLU A 355 -4.30 5.70 -6.21
C GLU A 355 -5.11 5.95 -7.48
N ALA A 356 -5.60 4.94 -8.21
CA ALA A 356 -6.18 5.18 -9.54
C ALA A 356 -7.39 6.14 -9.52
N GLY A 357 -8.11 6.21 -8.40
CA GLY A 357 -9.20 7.16 -8.16
C GLY A 357 -8.76 8.58 -7.78
N PHE A 358 -7.47 8.87 -7.63
CA PHE A 358 -6.98 10.23 -7.35
C PHE A 358 -7.17 11.15 -8.55
N ASP A 359 -7.68 12.34 -8.26
CA ASP A 359 -7.91 13.40 -9.23
C ASP A 359 -6.84 14.51 -9.10
N PRO A 360 -6.80 15.48 -10.03
CA PRO A 360 -5.81 16.57 -9.97
C PRO A 360 -5.83 17.43 -8.71
N GLN A 361 -6.93 17.44 -7.94
CA GLN A 361 -7.04 18.19 -6.69
C GLN A 361 -6.37 17.46 -5.52
N THR A 362 -6.17 16.13 -5.62
CA THR A 362 -5.39 15.36 -4.65
C THR A 362 -3.94 15.85 -4.58
N PHE A 363 -3.37 16.27 -5.72
CA PHE A 363 -1.96 16.65 -5.83
C PHE A 363 -1.73 18.13 -5.59
N LYS A 364 -1.33 18.46 -4.36
CA LYS A 364 -1.03 19.83 -3.93
C LYS A 364 0.35 20.33 -4.40
N LEU A 365 1.23 19.40 -4.80
CA LEU A 365 2.52 19.70 -5.40
C LEU A 365 2.64 19.01 -6.76
N SER A 366 2.91 19.79 -7.80
CA SER A 366 3.13 19.30 -9.15
C SER A 366 4.23 20.10 -9.83
N ARG A 367 5.11 19.42 -10.55
CA ARG A 367 6.24 20.02 -11.29
C ARG A 367 6.34 19.33 -12.65
N PRO A 368 6.23 20.06 -13.76
CA PRO A 368 6.42 19.46 -15.08
C PRO A 368 7.82 18.86 -15.21
N VAL A 369 7.88 17.63 -15.70
CA VAL A 369 9.11 16.89 -16.02
C VAL A 369 9.52 17.21 -17.45
N ILE A 370 10.81 17.36 -17.70
CA ILE A 370 11.33 17.43 -19.06
C ILE A 370 11.50 15.99 -19.57
N VAL A 371 10.53 15.51 -20.34
CA VAL A 371 10.54 14.15 -20.90
C VAL A 371 11.22 14.18 -22.27
N PRO A 372 12.22 13.32 -22.54
CA PRO A 372 12.82 13.18 -23.86
C PRO A 372 11.74 12.98 -24.94
N ASP A 373 11.89 13.66 -26.07
CA ASP A 373 10.98 13.62 -27.25
C ASP A 373 9.54 14.13 -27.03
N SER A 374 9.06 14.21 -25.78
CA SER A 374 7.71 14.68 -25.41
C SER A 374 7.70 16.12 -24.86
N GLY A 375 8.84 16.66 -24.44
CA GLY A 375 8.96 18.01 -23.88
C GLY A 375 8.47 18.10 -22.44
N LEU A 376 7.93 19.26 -22.04
CA LEU A 376 7.41 19.46 -20.68
C LEU A 376 6.10 18.69 -20.47
N THR A 377 6.12 17.68 -19.61
CA THR A 377 4.96 16.84 -19.29
C THR A 377 4.57 17.03 -17.83
N ALA A 378 3.29 17.28 -17.56
CA ALA A 378 2.77 17.44 -16.21
C ALA A 378 1.88 16.25 -15.85
N THR A 379 2.23 15.55 -14.77
CA THR A 379 1.43 14.45 -14.20
C THR A 379 0.42 15.00 -13.19
N ARG A 380 -0.83 14.56 -13.27
CA ARG A 380 -1.97 15.12 -12.51
C ARG A 380 -2.98 14.07 -12.06
N TYR A 381 -2.83 12.81 -12.44
CA TYR A 381 -3.75 11.75 -12.07
C TYR A 381 -3.07 10.67 -11.23
N GLY A 382 -3.88 9.94 -10.46
CA GLY A 382 -3.44 8.79 -9.68
C GLY A 382 -2.63 7.76 -10.45
N VAL A 383 -3.07 7.47 -11.67
CA VAL A 383 -2.42 6.54 -12.60
C VAL A 383 -1.08 7.05 -13.17
N GLU A 384 -0.68 8.27 -12.82
CA GLU A 384 0.61 8.87 -13.15
C GLU A 384 1.49 9.08 -11.90
N THR A 385 1.09 8.51 -10.76
CA THR A 385 1.87 8.62 -9.52
C THR A 385 3.06 7.65 -9.52
N ASN A 386 4.07 7.98 -8.71
CA ASN A 386 5.21 7.13 -8.43
C ASN A 386 5.37 7.07 -6.92
N CYS A 387 5.31 5.87 -6.32
CA CYS A 387 5.34 5.68 -4.87
C CYS A 387 6.47 6.46 -4.20
N MET A 388 7.69 6.42 -4.77
CA MET A 388 8.85 7.10 -4.19
C MET A 388 8.73 8.63 -4.24
N THR A 389 8.14 9.21 -5.29
CA THR A 389 7.85 10.65 -5.35
C THR A 389 6.84 11.05 -4.27
N CYS A 390 5.75 10.29 -4.18
CA CYS A 390 4.63 10.56 -3.27
C CYS A 390 5.07 10.44 -1.80
N HIS A 391 5.79 9.37 -1.45
CA HIS A 391 6.31 9.16 -0.10
C HIS A 391 7.50 10.06 0.23
N GLY A 392 8.23 10.55 -0.78
CA GLY A 392 9.32 11.50 -0.58
C GLY A 392 8.88 12.81 0.09
N LEU A 393 7.59 13.13 0.06
CA LEU A 393 7.02 14.31 0.71
C LEU A 393 6.72 14.14 2.21
N ALA A 394 6.93 12.96 2.79
CA ALA A 394 6.67 12.71 4.20
C ALA A 394 7.51 13.62 5.10
N ALA A 395 6.87 14.63 5.69
CA ALA A 395 7.50 15.62 6.53
C ALA A 395 6.54 16.15 7.61
N TYR A 396 7.05 16.29 8.83
CA TYR A 396 6.39 17.01 9.92
C TYR A 396 6.60 18.52 9.74
N ASP A 397 5.51 19.25 9.60
CA ASP A 397 5.46 20.71 9.62
C ASP A 397 5.04 21.20 11.03
N PRO A 398 5.92 21.90 11.77
CA PRO A 398 5.59 22.42 13.11
C PRO A 398 4.54 23.53 13.09
N ALA A 399 4.29 24.17 11.93
CA ALA A 399 3.29 25.21 11.76
C ALA A 399 1.91 24.65 11.38
N ALA A 400 1.82 23.35 11.05
CA ALA A 400 0.56 22.71 10.71
C ALA A 400 -0.26 22.37 11.95
N ILE A 401 -1.59 22.44 11.80
CA ILE A 401 -2.52 21.91 12.79
C ILE A 401 -2.78 20.45 12.43
N TYR A 402 -2.38 19.54 13.30
CA TYR A 402 -2.77 18.14 13.21
C TYR A 402 -4.05 18.00 14.02
N ASP A 403 -5.12 17.56 13.40
CA ASP A 403 -6.38 17.23 14.08
C ASP A 403 -6.86 15.86 13.58
N ASP A 404 -8.03 15.45 14.07
CA ASP A 404 -8.62 14.15 13.73
C ASP A 404 -9.22 14.12 12.33
N THR A 405 -9.23 15.24 11.59
CA THR A 405 -9.65 15.25 10.18
C THR A 405 -8.62 14.57 9.26
N GLY A 406 -7.40 14.38 9.75
CA GLY A 406 -6.32 13.70 9.02
C GLY A 406 -5.72 14.50 7.86
N LEU A 407 -6.24 15.69 7.54
CA LEU A 407 -5.87 16.47 6.35
C LEU A 407 -4.36 16.75 6.25
N ASN A 408 -3.71 17.05 7.37
CA ASN A 408 -2.27 17.36 7.43
C ASN A 408 -1.39 16.16 7.84
N ARG A 409 -1.99 15.00 8.13
CA ARG A 409 -1.23 13.81 8.55
C ARG A 409 -0.66 13.02 7.37
N GLU A 410 -1.21 13.21 6.17
CA GLU A 410 -0.77 12.50 4.94
C GLU A 410 -0.85 13.41 3.70
N THR A 411 -0.59 14.72 3.83
CA THR A 411 -0.49 15.63 2.67
C THR A 411 0.69 16.58 2.82
N PRO A 412 1.26 17.11 1.73
CA PRO A 412 0.83 17.03 0.33
C PRO A 412 1.15 15.68 -0.36
N TYR A 413 0.27 15.26 -1.27
CA TYR A 413 0.57 14.24 -2.27
C TYR A 413 1.11 14.86 -3.56
N ALA A 414 1.84 14.04 -4.32
CA ALA A 414 2.39 14.36 -5.62
C ALA A 414 2.25 13.17 -6.58
N ALA A 415 2.01 13.50 -7.85
CA ALA A 415 2.22 12.57 -8.95
C ALA A 415 3.71 12.47 -9.31
N ASN A 416 4.07 11.81 -10.41
CA ASN A 416 5.46 11.49 -10.70
C ASN A 416 6.30 12.71 -11.19
N PHE A 417 7.32 13.06 -10.41
CA PHE A 417 8.39 13.98 -10.80
C PHE A 417 9.63 13.73 -9.92
N TYR A 418 10.76 14.35 -10.26
CA TYR A 418 11.95 14.32 -9.42
C TYR A 418 11.84 15.27 -8.20
N LEU A 419 11.90 14.68 -7.00
CA LEU A 419 11.96 15.40 -5.73
C LEU A 419 13.35 15.25 -5.10
N PRO A 420 14.18 16.32 -5.08
CA PRO A 420 15.47 16.30 -4.39
C PRO A 420 15.31 16.25 -2.87
N LEU A 421 16.29 15.67 -2.15
CA LEU A 421 16.23 15.58 -0.68
C LEU A 421 16.48 16.93 0.01
N ASN A 422 17.09 17.88 -0.67
CA ASN A 422 17.31 19.26 -0.24
C ASN A 422 16.26 20.24 -0.82
N ASP A 423 15.11 19.72 -1.25
CA ASP A 423 14.06 20.55 -1.82
C ASP A 423 13.50 21.57 -0.80
N ARG A 424 13.19 22.78 -1.28
CA ARG A 424 12.64 23.86 -0.46
C ARG A 424 11.26 23.54 0.13
N VAL A 425 10.55 22.54 -0.38
CA VAL A 425 9.30 22.06 0.24
C VAL A 425 9.50 21.61 1.70
N PHE A 426 10.74 21.26 2.07
CA PHE A 426 11.14 20.86 3.42
C PHE A 426 11.69 22.02 4.27
N ASP A 427 11.73 23.25 3.76
CA ASP A 427 12.21 24.40 4.55
C ASP A 427 11.34 24.57 5.81
N GLY A 428 11.98 24.53 6.99
CA GLY A 428 11.30 24.62 8.29
C GLY A 428 10.53 23.36 8.71
N LYS A 429 10.70 22.24 7.99
CA LYS A 429 10.03 20.95 8.26
C LYS A 429 11.03 19.85 8.56
N LEU A 430 10.56 18.81 9.24
CA LEU A 430 11.34 17.62 9.57
C LEU A 430 10.95 16.47 8.66
N LYS A 431 11.85 16.01 7.79
CA LYS A 431 11.60 14.84 6.94
C LYS A 431 11.45 13.57 7.79
N LEU A 432 10.54 12.70 7.38
CA LEU A 432 10.13 11.51 8.13
C LEU A 432 10.64 10.20 7.51
N ASP A 433 11.78 10.28 6.80
CA ASP A 433 12.40 9.14 6.12
C ASP A 433 11.38 8.32 5.32
N PHE A 434 10.56 9.01 4.51
CA PHE A 434 9.51 8.46 3.64
C PHE A 434 8.31 7.77 4.33
N ALA A 435 8.25 7.78 5.67
CA ALA A 435 7.24 7.09 6.46
C ALA A 435 6.09 8.02 6.93
N TRP A 436 5.13 8.32 6.04
CA TRP A 436 3.90 9.08 6.39
C TRP A 436 3.14 8.51 7.58
N SER A 437 3.21 7.19 7.78
CA SER A 437 2.57 6.50 8.91
C SER A 437 3.04 6.96 10.28
N ILE A 438 4.20 7.65 10.37
CA ILE A 438 4.63 8.33 11.60
C ILE A 438 3.64 9.46 11.96
N LEU A 439 3.30 10.34 11.02
CA LEU A 439 2.27 11.38 11.24
C LEU A 439 0.87 10.80 11.36
N GLY A 440 0.60 9.73 10.62
CA GLY A 440 -0.64 8.98 10.75
C GLY A 440 -0.88 8.57 12.21
N ALA A 441 0.07 7.91 12.85
CA ALA A 441 -0.07 7.44 14.23
C ALA A 441 0.47 8.42 15.29
N MET A 442 0.80 9.66 14.91
CA MET A 442 1.34 10.64 15.84
C MET A 442 0.34 10.96 16.96
N ASP A 443 0.78 10.77 18.19
CA ASP A 443 0.09 11.10 19.42
C ASP A 443 0.39 12.56 19.80
N GLN A 444 -0.65 13.39 19.80
CA GLN A 444 -0.53 14.82 20.11
C GLN A 444 -0.43 15.11 21.60
N SER A 445 -0.78 14.12 22.43
CA SER A 445 -0.68 14.25 23.88
C SER A 445 0.73 13.98 24.41
N ARG A 446 1.61 13.43 23.57
CA ARG A 446 2.98 13.06 23.92
C ARG A 446 4.02 13.89 23.22
#